data_AF-A0A8J2BHD3-F1
#
_entry.id   AF-A0A8J2BHD3-F1
#
_cell.length_a   1.000
_cell.length_b   1.000
_cell.length_c   1.000
_cell.angle_alpha   90.00
_cell.angle_beta   90.00
_cell.angle_gamma   90.00
#
_symmetry.space_group_name_H-M   'P 1'
#
loop_
_entity.id
_entity.type
_entity.pdbx_description
1 polymer ?
#
loop_
_entity_poly.entity_id
_entity_poly.type
_entity_poly.pdbx_seq_one_letter_code
_entity_poly.pdbx_strand_id
1 'polypeptide(L)'
;KGRLGQVPTGEGKTAIVGVLAAALSLHGKKVDVITSSSELAKPQAGKLSQFFRRFGIGSDYIRTPNKKVRSTGTNTRFAGSDVVYGSPSLFQWADLRHRFSREQVEARDRDTRPYDIAIIDESDSLMVDGTASQALLSSPLMGAHHLHNFMASVWLIVKAQKQHLKQFEVDGELLTFEVPPQLHTIETWETYKDVLKAHNVSVHESQAIENRRDPETGERLYKCWTDFLTQKVEEVLRKSVRDFEWHAKSHLPGKKLTDEQISQVRQGDDPNNNDVAPYQRLHHLNHHRKFIVERGIYDWSRNCVHAQFIYEPGVQYQLRGKGDGTNMELSTVDADNTGTISDYQQYSGGLHQILQIKHGLRMEQPQSFSTNFLSNVKFFKGYDHVFGLTGTLGDQATLKLMHEVYGLDFFFAPGFKQKQFYTLRGVALHGKDAGKTWLETVVRRGRAEAFLGRAVLVVCESIKKADAIHQAFEKAA
;
A
#
# COMPACT_ATOMS: atom_id res chain seq x y z
N LYS A 1 -3.67 31.83 0.13
CA LYS A 1 -3.31 30.40 0.10
C LYS A 1 -3.89 29.60 1.27
N GLY A 2 -4.06 30.17 2.47
CA GLY A 2 -4.69 29.50 3.62
C GLY A 2 -3.69 29.30 4.77
N ARG A 3 -4.09 28.60 5.83
CA ARG A 3 -3.25 28.38 7.04
C ARG A 3 -3.48 27.01 7.67
N LEU A 4 -2.44 26.46 8.29
CA LEU A 4 -2.50 25.25 9.11
C LEU A 4 -2.52 25.62 10.59
N GLY A 5 -3.45 25.05 11.34
CA GLY A 5 -3.67 25.33 12.75
C GLY A 5 -3.34 24.15 13.65
N GLN A 6 -2.53 24.37 14.68
CA GLN A 6 -2.43 23.43 15.78
C GLN A 6 -3.56 23.70 16.78
N VAL A 7 -4.52 22.78 16.84
CA VAL A 7 -5.61 22.75 17.79
C VAL A 7 -5.50 21.46 18.61
N PRO A 8 -5.27 21.53 19.93
CA PRO A 8 -5.13 20.34 20.76
C PRO A 8 -6.31 19.36 20.61
N THR A 9 -6.02 18.07 20.71
CA THR A 9 -7.05 17.02 20.62
C THR A 9 -8.07 17.20 21.74
N GLY A 10 -9.36 17.10 21.40
CA GLY A 10 -10.45 17.32 22.36
C GLY A 10 -11.00 18.76 22.41
N GLU A 11 -10.36 19.72 21.75
CA GLU A 11 -10.80 21.14 21.72
C GLU A 11 -11.91 21.44 20.69
N GLY A 12 -12.52 20.39 20.11
CA GLY A 12 -13.65 20.57 19.19
C GLY A 12 -13.28 20.90 17.74
N LYS A 13 -12.17 20.38 17.21
CA LYS A 13 -11.76 20.54 15.80
C LYS A 13 -12.91 20.36 14.81
N THR A 14 -13.72 19.31 14.97
CA THR A 14 -14.88 19.05 14.10
C THR A 14 -15.87 20.22 14.05
N ALA A 15 -16.10 20.89 15.18
CA ALA A 15 -16.96 22.07 15.23
C ALA A 15 -16.32 23.28 14.53
N ILE A 16 -15.02 23.50 14.73
CA ILE A 16 -14.26 24.55 14.04
C ILE A 16 -14.32 24.35 12.53
N VAL A 17 -14.07 23.12 12.06
CA VAL A 17 -14.20 22.75 10.63
C VAL A 17 -15.61 23.01 10.13
N GLY A 18 -16.65 22.60 10.88
CA GLY A 18 -18.03 22.80 10.49
C GLY A 18 -18.41 24.27 10.32
N VAL A 19 -18.05 25.12 11.30
CA VAL A 19 -18.32 26.58 11.25
C VAL A 19 -17.56 27.24 10.11
N LEU A 20 -16.28 26.90 9.92
CA LEU A 20 -15.46 27.42 8.83
C LEU A 20 -16.02 27.01 7.46
N ALA A 21 -16.38 25.73 7.30
CA ALA A 21 -16.98 25.22 6.08
C ALA A 21 -18.30 25.92 5.75
N ALA A 22 -19.16 26.14 6.75
CA ALA A 22 -20.42 26.86 6.56
C ALA A 22 -20.18 28.32 6.16
N ALA A 23 -19.27 29.02 6.86
CA ALA A 23 -18.96 30.41 6.56
C ALA A 23 -18.44 30.57 5.12
N LEU A 24 -17.52 29.71 4.68
CA LEU A 24 -16.96 29.76 3.33
C LEU A 24 -17.99 29.37 2.26
N SER A 25 -18.82 28.37 2.56
CA SER A 25 -19.91 27.98 1.67
C SER A 25 -20.94 29.09 1.45
N LEU A 26 -21.26 29.87 2.49
CA LEU A 26 -22.15 31.04 2.37
C LEU A 26 -21.55 32.17 1.51
N HIS A 27 -20.22 32.20 1.32
CA HIS A 27 -19.57 33.09 0.36
C HIS A 27 -19.57 32.54 -1.07
N GLY A 28 -20.34 31.48 -1.35
CA GLY A 28 -20.45 30.86 -2.67
C GLY A 28 -19.29 29.95 -3.05
N LYS A 29 -18.42 29.60 -2.11
CA LYS A 29 -17.28 28.69 -2.36
C LYS A 29 -17.66 27.24 -2.12
N LYS A 30 -17.17 26.34 -2.97
CA LYS A 30 -17.31 24.89 -2.74
C LYS A 30 -16.23 24.41 -1.77
N VAL A 31 -16.63 23.70 -0.72
CA VAL A 31 -15.73 23.29 0.37
C VAL A 31 -15.56 21.77 0.43
N ASP A 32 -14.34 21.30 0.26
CA ASP A 32 -13.98 19.90 0.43
C ASP A 32 -13.35 19.69 1.81
N VAL A 33 -14.02 18.92 2.67
CA VAL A 33 -13.50 18.54 3.99
C VAL A 33 -12.81 17.19 3.85
N ILE A 34 -11.50 17.18 4.08
CA ILE A 34 -10.63 16.04 3.80
C ILE A 34 -10.20 15.43 5.12
N THR A 35 -10.54 14.15 5.32
CA THR A 35 -10.22 13.39 6.54
C THR A 35 -9.25 12.25 6.23
N SER A 36 -8.56 11.72 7.24
CA SER A 36 -7.59 10.64 7.07
C SER A 36 -8.19 9.36 6.47
N SER A 37 -9.45 9.05 6.78
CA SER A 37 -10.14 7.86 6.25
C SER A 37 -11.58 8.13 5.81
N SER A 38 -12.11 7.26 4.94
CA SER A 38 -13.49 7.35 4.44
C SER A 38 -14.54 6.97 5.50
N GLU A 39 -14.10 6.16 6.46
CA GLU A 39 -14.80 5.66 7.62
C GLU A 39 -15.08 6.79 8.62
N LEU A 40 -14.19 7.78 8.70
CA LEU A 40 -14.39 9.01 9.47
C LEU A 40 -15.26 10.04 8.73
N ALA A 41 -15.16 10.10 7.40
CA ALA A 41 -15.89 11.07 6.59
C ALA A 41 -17.42 10.94 6.74
N LYS A 42 -17.97 9.72 6.67
CA LYS A 42 -19.43 9.49 6.75
C LYS A 42 -20.04 9.93 8.10
N PRO A 43 -19.51 9.52 9.27
CA PRO A 43 -19.99 9.99 10.57
C PRO A 43 -19.85 11.51 10.74
N GLN A 44 -18.74 12.11 10.30
CA GLN A 44 -18.53 13.55 10.41
C GLN A 44 -19.54 14.34 9.57
N ALA A 45 -19.77 13.92 8.31
CA ALA A 45 -20.78 14.50 7.46
C ALA A 45 -22.18 14.39 8.08
N GLY A 46 -22.53 13.23 8.64
CA GLY A 46 -23.82 13.01 9.30
C GLY A 46 -24.02 13.86 10.56
N LYS A 47 -22.99 14.06 11.38
CA LYS A 47 -23.05 14.92 12.59
C LYS A 47 -23.35 16.37 12.24
N LEU A 48 -22.73 16.89 11.19
CA LEU A 48 -22.85 18.30 10.79
C LEU A 48 -23.95 18.55 9.76
N SER A 49 -24.59 17.52 9.19
CA SER A 49 -25.61 17.71 8.16
C SER A 49 -26.82 18.52 8.64
N GLN A 50 -27.23 18.34 9.91
CA GLN A 50 -28.31 19.17 10.47
C GLN A 50 -27.90 20.63 10.63
N PHE A 51 -26.65 20.86 11.02
CA PHE A 51 -26.09 22.21 11.13
C PHE A 51 -26.07 22.90 9.77
N PHE A 52 -25.50 22.26 8.74
CA PHE A 52 -25.48 22.82 7.38
C PHE A 52 -26.87 23.09 6.82
N ARG A 53 -27.82 22.16 7.03
CA ARG A 53 -29.20 22.30 6.55
C ARG A 53 -29.90 23.53 7.13
N ARG A 54 -29.61 23.94 8.36
CA ARG A 54 -30.18 25.16 8.97
C ARG A 54 -29.78 26.44 8.23
N PHE A 55 -28.64 26.43 7.54
CA PHE A 55 -28.16 27.54 6.72
C PHE A 55 -28.47 27.35 5.23
N GLY A 56 -29.27 26.35 4.86
CA GLY A 56 -29.57 26.02 3.45
C GLY A 56 -28.38 25.42 2.69
N ILE A 57 -27.34 24.96 3.40
CA ILE A 57 -26.11 24.42 2.82
C ILE A 57 -26.28 22.92 2.58
N GLY A 58 -26.03 22.49 1.34
CA GLY A 58 -26.01 21.07 0.98
C GLY A 58 -24.71 20.42 1.46
N SER A 59 -24.81 19.30 2.18
CA SER A 59 -23.64 18.52 2.62
C SER A 59 -23.77 17.05 2.20
N ASP A 60 -22.70 16.48 1.64
CA ASP A 60 -22.63 15.04 1.32
C ASP A 60 -21.21 14.49 1.60
N TYR A 61 -21.00 13.20 1.33
CA TYR A 61 -19.69 12.56 1.44
C TYR A 61 -19.43 11.62 0.24
N ILE A 62 -18.15 11.44 -0.11
CA ILE A 62 -17.78 10.54 -1.20
C ILE A 62 -17.93 9.10 -0.73
N ARG A 63 -18.76 8.32 -1.44
CA ARG A 63 -18.99 6.90 -1.15
C ARG A 63 -17.89 6.05 -1.75
N THR A 64 -17.42 5.06 -0.99
CA THR A 64 -16.49 4.05 -1.50
C THR A 64 -17.19 3.20 -2.58
N PRO A 65 -16.56 2.99 -3.75
CA PRO A 65 -17.16 2.19 -4.82
C PRO A 65 -17.34 0.73 -4.37
N ASN A 66 -18.56 0.22 -4.47
CA ASN A 66 -18.92 -1.11 -3.97
C ASN A 66 -18.51 -2.20 -4.98
N LYS A 67 -17.66 -3.17 -4.56
CA LYS A 67 -17.13 -4.26 -5.43
C LYS A 67 -18.22 -5.07 -6.15
N LYS A 68 -19.40 -5.20 -5.54
CA LYS A 68 -20.52 -6.02 -6.07
C LYS A 68 -21.44 -5.29 -7.03
N VAL A 69 -21.32 -3.98 -7.16
CA VAL A 69 -22.21 -3.22 -8.03
C VAL A 69 -21.44 -2.88 -9.30
N ARG A 70 -21.72 -3.60 -10.39
CA ARG A 70 -21.56 -3.06 -11.75
C ARG A 70 -22.53 -1.89 -11.89
N SER A 71 -22.32 -0.78 -11.18
CA SER A 71 -23.28 0.32 -11.18
C SER A 71 -23.05 1.16 -12.44
N THR A 72 -23.92 0.94 -13.39
CA THR A 72 -24.45 1.97 -14.27
C THR A 72 -24.73 3.28 -13.50
N GLY A 73 -23.86 4.27 -13.67
CA GLY A 73 -24.18 5.70 -13.71
C GLY A 73 -24.73 6.46 -12.49
N THR A 74 -25.03 5.87 -11.32
CA THR A 74 -25.90 6.58 -10.34
C THR A 74 -25.36 6.85 -8.93
N ASN A 75 -24.16 6.40 -8.55
CA ASN A 75 -23.75 6.40 -7.13
C ASN A 75 -22.99 7.65 -6.63
N THR A 76 -22.85 8.69 -7.46
CA THR A 76 -21.77 9.69 -7.30
C THR A 76 -22.20 11.16 -7.18
N ARG A 77 -23.49 11.49 -7.01
CA ARG A 77 -24.00 12.88 -6.96
C ARG A 77 -23.61 13.73 -5.72
N PHE A 78 -22.32 13.84 -5.39
CA PHE A 78 -21.82 14.78 -4.38
C PHE A 78 -21.45 16.15 -4.97
N ALA A 79 -21.28 16.24 -6.30
CA ALA A 79 -20.85 17.44 -7.01
C ALA A 79 -21.66 18.70 -6.69
N GLY A 80 -22.99 18.53 -6.63
CA GLY A 80 -23.94 19.61 -6.40
C GLY A 80 -23.95 20.14 -4.97
N SER A 81 -23.46 19.36 -4.00
CA SER A 81 -23.40 19.77 -2.60
C SER A 81 -22.44 20.95 -2.42
N ASP A 82 -22.62 21.74 -1.38
CA ASP A 82 -21.71 22.85 -1.09
C ASP A 82 -20.49 22.37 -0.29
N VAL A 83 -20.74 21.50 0.69
CA VAL A 83 -19.73 20.87 1.52
C VAL A 83 -19.66 19.37 1.22
N VAL A 84 -18.47 18.85 0.93
CA VAL A 84 -18.27 17.43 0.64
C VAL A 84 -17.18 16.85 1.54
N TYR A 85 -17.47 15.75 2.23
CA TYR A 85 -16.51 15.03 3.06
C TYR A 85 -15.90 13.83 2.32
N GLY A 86 -14.61 13.56 2.54
CA GLY A 86 -13.97 12.36 1.96
C GLY A 86 -12.50 12.22 2.33
N SER A 87 -11.92 11.08 1.98
CA SER A 87 -10.47 10.88 2.08
C SER A 87 -9.74 11.40 0.84
N PRO A 88 -8.45 11.77 0.94
CA PRO A 88 -7.67 12.21 -0.22
C PRO A 88 -7.75 11.22 -1.38
N SER A 89 -7.62 9.92 -1.09
CA SER A 89 -7.65 8.87 -2.13
C SER A 89 -8.97 8.83 -2.89
N LEU A 90 -10.11 9.04 -2.23
CA LEU A 90 -11.42 9.05 -2.89
C LEU A 90 -11.62 10.31 -3.75
N PHE A 91 -11.19 11.47 -3.25
CA PHE A 91 -11.17 12.68 -4.05
C PHE A 91 -10.27 12.48 -5.27
N GLN A 92 -9.01 12.07 -5.11
CA GLN A 92 -8.09 11.86 -6.21
C GLN A 92 -8.58 10.82 -7.22
N TRP A 93 -9.18 9.72 -6.75
CA TRP A 93 -9.80 8.73 -7.60
C TRP A 93 -10.93 9.34 -8.45
N ALA A 94 -11.77 10.19 -7.86
CA ALA A 94 -12.80 10.91 -8.58
C ALA A 94 -12.19 11.86 -9.63
N ASP A 95 -11.06 12.53 -9.34
CA ASP A 95 -10.33 13.36 -10.32
C ASP A 95 -9.87 12.53 -11.52
N LEU A 96 -9.14 11.45 -11.23
CA LEU A 96 -8.45 10.67 -12.24
C LEU A 96 -9.48 9.94 -13.11
N ARG A 97 -10.49 9.35 -12.49
CA ARG A 97 -11.58 8.70 -13.22
C ARG A 97 -12.31 9.71 -14.10
N HIS A 98 -12.55 10.92 -13.61
CA HIS A 98 -13.18 11.96 -14.40
C HIS A 98 -12.31 12.34 -15.62
N ARG A 99 -11.02 12.64 -15.43
CA ARG A 99 -10.13 13.11 -16.51
C ARG A 99 -9.80 12.05 -17.57
N PHE A 100 -9.76 10.77 -17.20
CA PHE A 100 -9.18 9.72 -18.05
C PHE A 100 -10.17 8.60 -18.44
N SER A 101 -11.37 8.54 -17.87
CA SER A 101 -12.35 7.52 -18.26
C SER A 101 -13.06 7.91 -19.55
N ARG A 102 -12.79 7.15 -20.63
CA ARG A 102 -13.33 7.32 -21.99
C ARG A 102 -14.82 7.06 -22.17
N GLU A 103 -15.55 6.66 -21.12
CA GLU A 103 -17.01 6.57 -21.17
C GLU A 103 -17.62 7.98 -21.21
N GLN A 104 -17.72 8.55 -22.41
CA GLN A 104 -18.57 9.70 -22.71
C GLN A 104 -20.04 9.30 -22.55
N VAL A 105 -20.68 9.57 -21.41
CA VAL A 105 -22.13 9.84 -21.31
C VAL A 105 -22.37 10.63 -20.01
N GLU A 106 -22.83 11.88 -20.17
CA GLU A 106 -23.44 12.78 -19.18
C GLU A 106 -22.56 13.27 -18.00
N ALA A 107 -22.70 14.57 -17.68
CA ALA A 107 -21.86 15.35 -16.78
C ALA A 107 -21.44 14.60 -15.50
N ARG A 108 -20.13 14.39 -15.34
CA ARG A 108 -19.56 13.61 -14.24
C ARG A 108 -19.21 14.53 -13.06
N ASP A 109 -19.19 13.97 -11.86
CA ASP A 109 -19.29 14.73 -10.60
C ASP A 109 -18.15 15.72 -10.31
N ARG A 110 -17.02 15.63 -11.02
CA ARG A 110 -15.93 16.61 -10.93
C ARG A 110 -15.86 17.61 -12.09
N ASP A 111 -16.66 17.45 -13.14
CA ASP A 111 -16.81 18.46 -14.22
C ASP A 111 -17.37 19.78 -13.67
N THR A 112 -18.16 19.73 -12.60
CA THR A 112 -18.97 20.87 -12.12
C THR A 112 -18.49 21.47 -10.80
N ARG A 113 -17.61 20.78 -10.06
CA ARG A 113 -17.16 21.22 -8.74
C ARG A 113 -15.73 21.79 -8.82
N PRO A 114 -15.54 23.12 -8.64
CA PRO A 114 -14.23 23.75 -8.64
C PRO A 114 -13.39 23.36 -7.42
N TYR A 115 -12.07 23.44 -7.57
CA TYR A 115 -11.09 23.29 -6.50
C TYR A 115 -10.96 24.60 -5.68
N ASP A 116 -12.06 25.05 -5.08
CA ASP A 116 -12.11 26.31 -4.33
C ASP A 116 -11.37 26.19 -2.98
N ILE A 117 -11.94 25.43 -2.03
CA ILE A 117 -11.40 25.30 -0.69
C ILE A 117 -11.22 23.84 -0.30
N ALA A 118 -10.03 23.50 0.21
CA ALA A 118 -9.82 22.29 1.00
C ALA A 118 -9.68 22.63 2.49
N ILE A 119 -10.40 21.93 3.36
CA ILE A 119 -10.20 21.94 4.81
C ILE A 119 -9.75 20.55 5.24
N ILE A 120 -8.50 20.43 5.67
CA ILE A 120 -7.85 19.15 5.96
C ILE A 120 -7.86 18.90 7.47
N ASP A 121 -8.58 17.87 7.91
CA ASP A 121 -8.49 17.34 9.27
C ASP A 121 -7.26 16.42 9.36
N GLU A 122 -6.48 16.51 10.44
CA GLU A 122 -5.20 15.81 10.60
C GLU A 122 -4.18 16.17 9.50
N SER A 123 -3.99 17.48 9.30
CA SER A 123 -3.18 18.01 8.19
C SER A 123 -1.71 17.59 8.22
N ASP A 124 -1.13 17.29 9.39
CA ASP A 124 0.22 16.73 9.50
C ASP A 124 0.29 15.34 8.86
N SER A 125 -0.56 14.41 9.28
CA SER A 125 -0.60 13.05 8.75
C SER A 125 -0.88 13.03 7.24
N LEU A 126 -1.76 13.90 6.75
CA LEU A 126 -2.12 13.90 5.33
C LEU A 126 -1.12 14.63 4.42
N MET A 127 -0.49 15.70 4.91
CA MET A 127 0.35 16.57 4.09
C MET A 127 1.85 16.35 4.27
N VAL A 128 2.28 15.71 5.35
CA VAL A 128 3.70 15.35 5.61
C VAL A 128 3.88 13.86 5.44
N ASP A 129 3.23 13.04 6.27
CA ASP A 129 3.39 11.58 6.21
C ASP A 129 2.79 11.04 4.91
N GLY A 130 1.65 11.61 4.50
CA GLY A 130 0.99 11.32 3.23
C GLY A 130 1.67 11.86 1.97
N THR A 131 2.84 12.50 2.03
CA THR A 131 3.50 13.05 0.82
C THR A 131 3.88 11.99 -0.21
N ALA A 132 4.31 10.81 0.27
CA ALA A 132 4.64 9.67 -0.57
C ALA A 132 3.39 9.00 -1.16
N SER A 133 2.19 9.28 -0.62
CA SER A 133 0.95 8.70 -1.07
C SER A 133 0.51 9.26 -2.42
N GLN A 134 0.12 8.36 -3.31
CA GLN A 134 -0.37 8.66 -4.64
C GLN A 134 -1.57 7.79 -4.97
N ALA A 135 -2.63 8.41 -5.48
CA ALA A 135 -3.73 7.66 -6.07
C ALA A 135 -3.36 7.24 -7.50
N LEU A 136 -3.54 5.96 -7.79
CA LEU A 136 -3.27 5.37 -9.10
C LEU A 136 -4.57 4.95 -9.77
N LEU A 137 -4.82 5.46 -10.97
CA LEU A 137 -5.90 4.96 -11.81
C LEU A 137 -5.41 3.71 -12.55
N SER A 138 -5.91 2.56 -12.13
CA SER A 138 -5.46 1.27 -12.62
C SER A 138 -6.60 0.54 -13.33
N SER A 139 -6.29 -0.06 -14.48
CA SER A 139 -7.23 -0.88 -15.25
C SER A 139 -6.72 -2.32 -15.31
N PRO A 140 -7.61 -3.34 -15.24
CA PRO A 140 -7.22 -4.73 -15.37
C PRO A 140 -6.57 -4.96 -16.73
N LEU A 141 -5.40 -5.60 -16.75
CA LEU A 141 -4.73 -5.97 -17.98
C LEU A 141 -5.45 -7.18 -18.58
N MET A 142 -6.04 -7.02 -19.77
CA MET A 142 -6.71 -8.11 -20.47
C MET A 142 -5.71 -9.26 -20.72
N GLY A 143 -6.13 -10.50 -20.45
CA GLY A 143 -5.28 -11.69 -20.61
C GLY A 143 -4.26 -11.91 -19.48
N ALA A 144 -4.13 -11.01 -18.50
CA ALA A 144 -3.16 -11.20 -17.40
C ALA A 144 -3.44 -12.39 -16.49
N HIS A 145 -4.64 -12.97 -16.54
CA HIS A 145 -4.93 -14.25 -15.89
C HIS A 145 -3.98 -15.37 -16.33
N HIS A 146 -3.48 -15.33 -17.56
CA HIS A 146 -2.48 -16.30 -18.05
C HIS A 146 -1.11 -16.13 -17.37
N LEU A 147 -0.82 -14.96 -16.81
CA LEU A 147 0.42 -14.66 -16.09
C LEU A 147 0.42 -15.21 -14.66
N HIS A 148 -0.75 -15.54 -14.10
CA HIS A 148 -0.87 -16.06 -12.74
C HIS A 148 -0.03 -17.33 -12.52
N ASN A 149 -0.04 -18.24 -13.50
CA ASN A 149 0.77 -19.46 -13.44
C ASN A 149 2.28 -19.14 -13.44
N PHE A 150 2.69 -18.15 -14.23
CA PHE A 150 4.09 -17.71 -14.26
C PHE A 150 4.50 -17.07 -12.93
N MET A 151 3.67 -16.18 -12.37
CA MET A 151 3.91 -15.57 -11.06
C MET A 151 4.01 -16.63 -9.95
N ALA A 152 3.18 -17.67 -10.01
CA ALA A 152 3.28 -18.80 -9.08
C ALA A 152 4.61 -19.56 -9.22
N SER A 153 5.11 -19.76 -10.44
CA SER A 153 6.45 -20.34 -10.66
C SER A 153 7.56 -19.46 -10.10
N VAL A 154 7.51 -18.14 -10.30
CA VAL A 154 8.48 -17.20 -9.69
C VAL A 154 8.44 -17.29 -8.17
N TRP A 155 7.24 -17.32 -7.59
CA TRP A 155 7.05 -17.47 -6.15
C TRP A 155 7.65 -18.77 -5.61
N LEU A 156 7.46 -19.90 -6.30
CA LEU A 156 8.03 -21.18 -5.89
C LEU A 156 9.57 -21.15 -5.89
N ILE A 157 10.19 -20.50 -6.88
CA ILE A 157 11.64 -20.32 -6.95
C ILE A 157 12.14 -19.52 -5.74
N VAL A 158 11.50 -18.39 -5.43
CA VAL A 158 11.87 -17.55 -4.27
C VAL A 158 11.62 -18.27 -2.95
N LYS A 159 10.50 -19.00 -2.83
CA LYS A 159 10.18 -19.80 -1.64
C LYS A 159 11.21 -20.91 -1.41
N ALA A 160 11.72 -21.54 -2.46
CA ALA A 160 12.79 -22.53 -2.37
C ALA A 160 14.11 -21.93 -1.85
N GLN A 161 14.38 -20.65 -2.14
CA GLN A 161 15.57 -19.97 -1.62
C GLN A 161 15.55 -19.73 -0.10
N LYS A 162 14.36 -19.75 0.53
CA LYS A 162 14.17 -19.47 1.97
C LYS A 162 14.87 -20.48 2.91
N GLN A 163 15.18 -21.69 2.44
CA GLN A 163 15.61 -22.77 3.34
C GLN A 163 17.07 -22.67 3.83
N HIS A 164 17.77 -21.56 3.58
CA HIS A 164 19.21 -21.47 3.77
C HIS A 164 19.57 -20.10 4.42
N LEU A 165 19.90 -20.09 5.73
CA LEU A 165 20.24 -18.90 6.53
C LEU A 165 21.77 -18.83 6.82
N LYS A 166 22.45 -17.67 6.68
CA LYS A 166 23.83 -17.43 7.20
C LYS A 166 24.13 -15.96 7.59
N GLN A 167 25.06 -15.75 8.54
CA GLN A 167 25.42 -14.45 9.13
C GLN A 167 26.46 -13.64 8.33
N PHE A 168 26.42 -12.30 8.44
CA PHE A 168 27.29 -11.32 7.78
C PHE A 168 27.72 -10.20 8.75
N GLU A 169 28.79 -9.45 8.46
CA GLU A 169 29.28 -8.34 9.30
C GLU A 169 29.51 -7.07 8.47
N VAL A 170 29.00 -5.93 8.92
CA VAL A 170 28.98 -4.68 8.15
C VAL A 170 29.35 -3.52 9.06
N ASP A 171 30.39 -2.77 8.70
CA ASP A 171 30.92 -1.63 9.48
C ASP A 171 31.19 -1.95 10.97
N GLY A 172 31.60 -3.20 11.26
CA GLY A 172 31.87 -3.70 12.61
C GLY A 172 30.66 -4.24 13.37
N GLU A 173 29.50 -4.39 12.71
CA GLU A 173 28.29 -4.98 13.28
C GLU A 173 27.92 -6.31 12.61
N LEU A 174 27.78 -7.38 13.41
CA LEU A 174 27.30 -8.69 12.94
C LEU A 174 25.77 -8.69 12.77
N LEU A 175 25.32 -8.91 11.53
CA LEU A 175 23.94 -9.00 11.08
C LEU A 175 23.65 -10.41 10.49
N THR A 176 22.56 -11.05 10.91
CA THR A 176 22.16 -12.36 10.37
C THR A 176 21.27 -12.19 9.12
N PHE A 177 21.65 -12.78 7.98
CA PHE A 177 20.82 -12.77 6.76
C PHE A 177 20.51 -14.18 6.24
N GLU A 178 19.65 -14.27 5.23
CA GLU A 178 19.26 -15.53 4.60
C GLU A 178 20.04 -15.71 3.29
N VAL A 179 20.87 -16.76 3.18
CA VAL A 179 21.77 -17.00 2.04
C VAL A 179 21.19 -18.07 1.13
N PRO A 180 20.77 -17.75 -0.10
CA PRO A 180 20.15 -18.72 -1.00
C PRO A 180 21.04 -19.96 -1.25
N PRO A 181 20.45 -21.16 -1.36
CA PRO A 181 21.15 -22.45 -1.56
C PRO A 181 22.08 -22.50 -2.75
N GLN A 182 21.87 -21.65 -3.75
CA GLN A 182 22.63 -21.69 -5.00
C GLN A 182 24.01 -21.04 -4.88
N LEU A 183 24.34 -20.43 -3.73
CA LEU A 183 25.64 -19.83 -3.41
C LEU A 183 26.72 -20.86 -2.99
N HIS A 184 26.48 -22.15 -3.20
CA HIS A 184 27.46 -23.21 -2.88
C HIS A 184 28.56 -23.38 -3.94
N THR A 185 28.46 -22.73 -5.10
CA THR A 185 29.53 -22.71 -6.11
C THR A 185 30.43 -21.47 -5.95
N ILE A 186 31.74 -21.65 -6.14
CA ILE A 186 32.76 -20.59 -5.99
C ILE A 186 32.41 -19.36 -6.85
N GLU A 187 31.94 -19.55 -8.08
CA GLU A 187 31.59 -18.47 -9.02
C GLU A 187 30.41 -17.58 -8.55
N THR A 188 29.38 -18.19 -7.95
CA THR A 188 28.19 -17.44 -7.51
C THR A 188 28.47 -16.62 -6.24
N TRP A 189 29.36 -17.11 -5.38
CA TRP A 189 29.83 -16.42 -4.19
C TRP A 189 30.75 -15.24 -4.51
N GLU A 190 31.63 -15.35 -5.51
CA GLU A 190 32.45 -14.24 -5.97
C GLU A 190 31.61 -13.10 -6.55
N THR A 191 30.59 -13.44 -7.36
CA THR A 191 29.66 -12.44 -7.91
C THR A 191 28.91 -11.69 -6.80
N TYR A 192 28.49 -12.38 -5.73
CA TYR A 192 27.83 -11.74 -4.59
C TYR A 192 28.79 -10.85 -3.79
N LYS A 193 30.04 -11.28 -3.60
CA LYS A 193 31.09 -10.46 -2.98
C LYS A 193 31.36 -9.17 -3.73
N ASP A 194 31.28 -9.18 -5.06
CA ASP A 194 31.46 -7.96 -5.87
C ASP A 194 30.29 -6.99 -5.69
N VAL A 195 29.05 -7.48 -5.60
CA VAL A 195 27.88 -6.66 -5.25
C VAL A 195 27.99 -6.06 -3.85
N LEU A 196 28.48 -6.85 -2.88
CA LEU A 196 28.71 -6.40 -1.51
C LEU A 196 29.82 -5.32 -1.45
N LYS A 197 30.94 -5.52 -2.15
CA LYS A 197 32.01 -4.52 -2.27
C LYS A 197 31.55 -3.21 -2.91
N ALA A 198 30.73 -3.29 -3.96
CA ALA A 198 30.16 -2.11 -4.62
C ALA A 198 29.29 -1.26 -3.68
N HIS A 199 28.81 -1.85 -2.59
CA HIS A 199 28.01 -1.18 -1.55
C HIS A 199 28.76 -1.00 -0.22
N ASN A 200 30.10 -1.15 -0.21
CA ASN A 200 30.97 -1.00 0.96
C ASN A 200 30.77 -2.07 2.07
N VAL A 201 30.50 -3.33 1.70
CA VAL A 201 30.24 -4.43 2.65
C VAL A 201 31.34 -5.50 2.60
N SER A 202 31.91 -5.85 3.76
CA SER A 202 32.94 -6.91 3.95
C SER A 202 32.34 -8.22 4.50
N VAL A 203 33.02 -9.37 4.35
CA VAL A 203 32.51 -10.68 4.81
C VAL A 203 33.57 -11.42 5.62
N HIS A 204 33.22 -11.87 6.84
CA HIS A 204 34.06 -12.72 7.71
C HIS A 204 33.36 -14.04 8.04
N GLU A 205 34.12 -15.14 8.14
CA GLU A 205 33.64 -16.46 8.56
C GLU A 205 33.94 -16.69 10.06
N SER A 206 33.00 -16.41 10.97
CA SER A 206 33.06 -16.91 12.37
C SER A 206 31.77 -16.66 13.18
N GLN A 207 31.68 -17.30 14.35
CA GLN A 207 30.48 -17.66 15.13
C GLN A 207 29.66 -16.50 15.75
N ALA A 208 28.35 -16.50 15.44
CA ALA A 208 27.20 -16.15 16.29
C ALA A 208 27.29 -14.94 17.24
N ILE A 209 26.91 -13.74 16.76
CA ILE A 209 26.55 -12.56 17.57
C ILE A 209 25.42 -11.77 16.85
N GLU A 210 24.50 -11.14 17.59
CA GLU A 210 23.27 -10.51 17.07
C GLU A 210 23.14 -9.02 17.49
N ASN A 211 23.10 -8.14 16.46
CA ASN A 211 22.34 -6.89 16.25
C ASN A 211 22.17 -5.80 17.32
N ARG A 212 22.80 -4.64 17.04
CA ARG A 212 22.44 -3.23 17.35
C ARG A 212 23.63 -2.39 16.82
N ARG A 213 23.55 -1.29 16.05
CA ARG A 213 22.59 -0.21 15.74
C ARG A 213 23.06 0.53 14.46
N ASP A 214 22.32 0.43 13.35
CA ASP A 214 22.13 1.55 12.41
C ASP A 214 20.95 1.26 11.46
N PRO A 215 19.85 2.04 11.48
CA PRO A 215 18.77 1.90 10.50
C PRO A 215 19.26 2.04 9.05
N GLU A 216 20.24 2.91 8.81
CA GLU A 216 20.70 3.25 7.47
C GLU A 216 21.54 2.11 6.85
N THR A 217 22.40 1.49 7.64
CA THR A 217 23.22 0.33 7.23
C THR A 217 22.37 -0.91 6.97
N GLY A 218 21.37 -1.16 7.83
CA GLY A 218 20.40 -2.25 7.62
C GLY A 218 19.61 -2.09 6.33
N GLU A 219 19.15 -0.89 6.02
CA GLU A 219 18.40 -0.59 4.79
C GLU A 219 19.25 -0.76 3.53
N ARG A 220 20.52 -0.34 3.57
CA ARG A 220 21.47 -0.52 2.45
C ARG A 220 21.74 -2.00 2.17
N LEU A 221 21.99 -2.79 3.20
CA LEU A 221 22.24 -4.24 3.06
C LEU A 221 21.02 -4.99 2.58
N TYR A 222 19.86 -4.62 3.11
CA TYR A 222 18.59 -5.13 2.66
C TYR A 222 18.43 -4.90 1.15
N LYS A 223 18.67 -3.66 0.70
CA LYS A 223 18.61 -3.31 -0.72
C LYS A 223 19.58 -4.16 -1.56
N CYS A 224 20.84 -4.30 -1.15
CA CYS A 224 21.84 -5.13 -1.84
C CYS A 224 21.37 -6.58 -1.99
N TRP A 225 20.83 -7.14 -0.91
CA TRP A 225 20.36 -8.51 -0.87
C TRP A 225 19.12 -8.71 -1.74
N THR A 226 18.18 -7.76 -1.71
CA THR A 226 17.00 -7.79 -2.59
C THR A 226 17.39 -7.67 -4.06
N ASP A 227 18.34 -6.81 -4.40
CA ASP A 227 18.81 -6.63 -5.77
C ASP A 227 19.52 -7.89 -6.27
N PHE A 228 20.36 -8.51 -5.44
CA PHE A 228 21.04 -9.77 -5.78
C PHE A 228 20.05 -10.93 -6.01
N LEU A 229 19.10 -11.13 -5.09
CA LEU A 229 18.07 -12.17 -5.25
C LEU A 229 17.22 -11.92 -6.49
N THR A 230 16.88 -10.66 -6.74
CA THR A 230 16.13 -10.26 -7.94
C THR A 230 16.92 -10.61 -9.21
N GLN A 231 18.22 -10.30 -9.26
CA GLN A 231 19.09 -10.65 -10.40
C GLN A 231 19.20 -12.15 -10.60
N LYS A 232 19.35 -12.95 -9.54
CA LYS A 232 19.47 -14.41 -9.65
C LYS A 232 18.19 -15.07 -10.13
N VAL A 233 17.05 -14.66 -9.57
CA VAL A 233 15.73 -15.14 -10.01
C VAL A 233 15.51 -14.73 -11.47
N GLU A 234 15.88 -13.50 -11.84
CA GLU A 234 15.83 -13.03 -13.22
C GLU A 234 16.72 -13.86 -14.16
N GLU A 235 17.94 -14.21 -13.76
CA GLU A 235 18.86 -15.04 -14.56
C GLU A 235 18.25 -16.41 -14.87
N VAL A 236 17.70 -17.08 -13.85
CA VAL A 236 17.03 -18.39 -13.96
C VAL A 236 15.79 -18.30 -14.85
N LEU A 237 14.98 -17.26 -14.67
CA LEU A 237 13.78 -17.04 -15.47
C LEU A 237 14.13 -16.70 -16.92
N ARG A 238 15.15 -15.87 -17.19
CA ARG A 238 15.61 -15.56 -18.55
C ARG A 238 16.23 -16.77 -19.24
N LYS A 239 16.90 -17.68 -18.52
CA LYS A 239 17.36 -18.96 -19.05
C LYS A 239 16.17 -19.85 -19.43
N SER A 240 15.23 -20.03 -18.50
CA SER A 240 14.00 -20.82 -18.73
C SER A 240 13.17 -20.29 -19.89
N VAL A 241 13.06 -18.96 -20.03
CA VAL A 241 12.39 -18.34 -21.18
C VAL A 241 13.17 -18.58 -22.47
N ARG A 242 14.51 -18.44 -22.49
CA ARG A 242 15.35 -18.74 -23.65
C ARG A 242 15.29 -20.20 -24.09
N ASP A 243 15.28 -21.13 -23.16
CA ASP A 243 15.12 -22.57 -23.43
C ASP A 243 13.72 -22.85 -24.01
N PHE A 244 12.70 -22.14 -23.50
CA PHE A 244 11.36 -22.14 -24.10
C PHE A 244 11.35 -21.52 -25.51
N GLU A 245 12.14 -20.47 -25.80
CA GLU A 245 12.29 -19.92 -27.15
C GLU A 245 12.95 -20.93 -28.11
N TRP A 246 13.94 -21.69 -27.63
CA TRP A 246 14.62 -22.74 -28.37
C TRP A 246 13.67 -23.90 -28.68
N HIS A 247 12.91 -24.38 -27.70
CA HIS A 247 11.92 -25.44 -27.90
C HIS A 247 10.76 -25.01 -28.82
N ALA A 248 10.25 -23.77 -28.67
CA ALA A 248 9.18 -23.25 -29.53
C ALA A 248 9.62 -23.10 -31.00
N LYS A 249 10.86 -22.64 -31.26
CA LYS A 249 11.43 -22.61 -32.62
C LYS A 249 11.68 -24.01 -33.17
N SER A 250 12.11 -24.94 -32.32
CA SER A 250 12.40 -26.33 -32.70
C SER A 250 11.14 -27.19 -32.93
N HIS A 251 9.96 -26.73 -32.50
CA HIS A 251 8.68 -27.44 -32.67
C HIS A 251 7.66 -26.66 -33.52
N LEU A 252 8.07 -25.58 -34.20
CA LEU A 252 7.25 -24.95 -35.24
C LEU A 252 7.45 -25.72 -36.56
N PRO A 253 6.49 -26.56 -37.01
CA PRO A 253 6.56 -27.07 -38.37
C PRO A 253 6.39 -25.89 -39.32
N GLY A 254 7.45 -25.53 -40.03
CA GLY A 254 7.46 -24.50 -41.06
C GLY A 254 6.66 -24.93 -42.29
N LYS A 255 5.33 -25.02 -42.18
CA LYS A 255 4.43 -25.02 -43.33
C LYS A 255 3.47 -23.84 -43.21
N LYS A 256 3.54 -22.91 -44.17
CA LYS A 256 2.47 -21.93 -44.38
C LYS A 256 1.19 -22.73 -44.70
N LEU A 257 0.12 -22.46 -43.95
CA LEU A 257 -1.21 -22.98 -44.26
C LEU A 257 -1.63 -22.46 -45.64
N THR A 258 -2.17 -23.34 -46.49
CA THR A 258 -2.74 -22.93 -47.78
C THR A 258 -4.08 -22.22 -47.57
N ASP A 259 -4.49 -21.38 -48.53
CA ASP A 259 -5.72 -20.58 -48.42
C ASP A 259 -6.99 -21.43 -48.22
N GLU A 260 -6.99 -22.69 -48.67
CA GLU A 260 -8.07 -23.66 -48.39
C GLU A 260 -8.12 -24.08 -46.92
N GLN A 261 -6.99 -24.27 -46.25
CA GLN A 261 -6.93 -24.64 -44.83
C GLN A 261 -7.35 -23.48 -43.92
N ILE A 262 -7.04 -22.25 -44.32
CA ILE A 262 -7.50 -21.03 -43.65
C ILE A 262 -9.02 -20.87 -43.80
N SER A 263 -9.58 -21.32 -44.92
CA SER A 263 -11.03 -21.31 -45.18
C SER A 263 -11.78 -22.37 -44.37
N GLN A 264 -11.21 -23.56 -44.18
CA GLN A 264 -11.78 -24.63 -43.36
C GLN A 264 -11.80 -24.27 -41.86
N VAL A 265 -10.72 -23.66 -41.34
CA VAL A 265 -10.67 -23.16 -39.94
C VAL A 265 -11.70 -22.04 -39.68
N ARG A 266 -12.05 -21.25 -40.70
CA ARG A 266 -13.11 -20.23 -40.60
C ARG A 266 -14.53 -20.82 -40.60
N GLN A 267 -14.71 -22.04 -41.09
CA GLN A 267 -16.02 -22.72 -41.14
C GLN A 267 -16.27 -23.67 -39.96
N GLY A 268 -15.30 -23.83 -39.05
CA GLY A 268 -15.53 -24.42 -37.73
C GLY A 268 -15.34 -25.95 -37.63
N ASP A 269 -14.84 -26.61 -38.66
CA ASP A 269 -14.46 -28.03 -38.59
C ASP A 269 -12.93 -28.17 -38.55
N ASP A 270 -12.42 -28.72 -37.44
CA ASP A 270 -10.99 -28.98 -37.22
C ASP A 270 -10.62 -30.36 -37.80
N PRO A 271 -9.80 -30.44 -38.87
CA PRO A 271 -9.52 -31.71 -39.55
C PRO A 271 -8.53 -32.62 -38.80
N ASN A 272 -7.95 -32.18 -37.68
CA ASN A 272 -6.91 -32.93 -36.96
C ASN A 272 -7.25 -33.14 -35.47
N ASN A 273 -8.52 -33.34 -35.14
CA ASN A 273 -8.84 -33.98 -33.88
C ASN A 273 -8.59 -35.48 -33.99
N ASN A 274 -7.42 -35.92 -33.54
CA ASN A 274 -7.24 -37.11 -32.73
C ASN A 274 -5.88 -37.00 -32.01
N ASP A 275 -5.95 -36.95 -30.68
CA ASP A 275 -4.84 -37.06 -29.71
C ASP A 275 -3.80 -35.93 -29.63
N VAL A 276 -4.24 -34.73 -29.22
CA VAL A 276 -3.30 -33.69 -28.77
C VAL A 276 -3.32 -33.51 -27.25
N ALA A 277 -2.22 -33.94 -26.62
CA ALA A 277 -1.86 -33.71 -25.22
C ALA A 277 -1.96 -32.22 -24.83
N PRO A 278 -2.00 -31.87 -23.51
CA PRO A 278 -2.44 -30.56 -22.99
C PRO A 278 -1.66 -29.30 -23.44
N TYR A 279 -0.65 -29.43 -24.28
CA TYR A 279 0.29 -28.37 -24.65
C TYR A 279 -0.23 -27.35 -25.66
N GLN A 280 -1.41 -27.55 -26.27
CA GLN A 280 -1.98 -26.60 -27.24
C GLN A 280 -2.71 -25.38 -26.61
N ARG A 281 -2.81 -25.25 -25.28
CA ARG A 281 -3.42 -24.06 -24.64
C ARG A 281 -2.46 -22.91 -24.31
N LEU A 282 -1.24 -22.89 -24.85
CA LEU A 282 -0.26 -21.81 -24.60
C LEU A 282 0.06 -20.95 -25.83
N HIS A 283 -0.71 -21.04 -26.92
CA HIS A 283 -0.59 -20.15 -28.08
C HIS A 283 -0.85 -18.66 -27.76
N HIS A 284 -1.42 -18.34 -26.61
CA HIS A 284 -1.72 -16.96 -26.20
C HIS A 284 -0.53 -16.18 -25.58
N LEU A 285 0.64 -16.81 -25.39
CA LEU A 285 1.79 -16.14 -24.74
C LEU A 285 2.65 -15.28 -25.68
N ASN A 286 2.51 -15.37 -27.00
CA ASN A 286 3.37 -14.60 -27.92
C ASN A 286 3.22 -13.08 -27.76
N HIS A 287 2.02 -12.58 -27.45
CA HIS A 287 1.78 -11.15 -27.23
C HIS A 287 2.23 -10.66 -25.85
N HIS A 288 2.18 -11.52 -24.83
CA HIS A 288 2.65 -11.20 -23.49
C HIS A 288 4.16 -11.39 -23.31
N ARG A 289 4.82 -12.14 -24.21
CA ARG A 289 6.25 -12.48 -24.16
C ARG A 289 7.16 -11.26 -24.04
N LYS A 290 6.92 -10.21 -24.84
CA LYS A 290 7.71 -8.98 -24.79
C LYS A 290 7.57 -8.28 -23.43
N PHE A 291 6.33 -8.16 -22.94
CA PHE A 291 6.03 -7.57 -21.62
C PHE A 291 6.65 -8.35 -20.46
N ILE A 292 6.55 -9.68 -20.49
CA ILE A 292 7.14 -10.57 -19.47
C ILE A 292 8.65 -10.40 -19.42
N VAL A 293 9.32 -10.42 -20.59
CA VAL A 293 10.78 -10.40 -20.69
C VAL A 293 11.38 -9.02 -20.41
N GLU A 294 10.69 -7.94 -20.78
CA GLU A 294 11.20 -6.57 -20.63
C GLU A 294 10.88 -5.94 -19.26
N ARG A 295 9.74 -6.27 -18.64
CA ARG A 295 9.30 -5.65 -17.37
C ARG A 295 8.83 -6.63 -16.31
N GLY A 296 8.07 -7.65 -16.70
CA GLY A 296 7.40 -8.56 -15.75
C GLY A 296 8.36 -9.31 -14.84
N ILE A 297 9.45 -9.88 -15.39
CA ILE A 297 10.39 -10.71 -14.62
C ILE A 297 11.01 -9.93 -13.46
N TYR A 298 11.55 -8.74 -13.71
CA TYR A 298 12.21 -7.94 -12.66
C TYR A 298 11.22 -7.53 -11.57
N ASP A 299 10.08 -6.94 -11.96
CA ASP A 299 9.09 -6.44 -11.00
C ASP A 299 8.49 -7.58 -10.16
N TRP A 300 8.17 -8.73 -10.76
CA TRP A 300 7.63 -9.87 -10.02
C TRP A 300 8.68 -10.54 -9.14
N SER A 301 9.94 -10.62 -9.58
CA SER A 301 11.02 -11.18 -8.76
C SER A 301 11.24 -10.33 -7.51
N ARG A 302 11.37 -9.00 -7.69
CA ARG A 302 11.47 -8.05 -6.59
C ARG A 302 10.25 -8.14 -5.66
N ASN A 303 9.05 -8.18 -6.22
CA ASN A 303 7.82 -8.27 -5.43
C ASN A 303 7.65 -9.61 -4.73
N CYS A 304 8.17 -10.72 -5.25
CA CYS A 304 8.22 -12.01 -4.56
C CYS A 304 9.15 -11.96 -3.36
N VAL A 305 10.32 -11.35 -3.51
CA VAL A 305 11.26 -11.11 -2.40
C VAL A 305 10.59 -10.22 -1.34
N HIS A 306 9.97 -9.10 -1.74
CA HIS A 306 9.26 -8.23 -0.81
C HIS A 306 8.10 -8.95 -0.12
N ALA A 307 7.27 -9.68 -0.87
CA ALA A 307 6.17 -10.45 -0.33
C ALA A 307 6.64 -11.49 0.68
N GLN A 308 7.80 -12.11 0.46
CA GLN A 308 8.34 -13.14 1.33
C GLN A 308 8.94 -12.56 2.61
N PHE A 309 9.69 -11.45 2.51
CA PHE A 309 10.58 -10.98 3.57
C PHE A 309 10.19 -9.65 4.24
N ILE A 310 9.42 -8.79 3.57
CA ILE A 310 8.97 -7.50 4.13
C ILE A 310 7.52 -7.61 4.59
N TYR A 311 6.66 -8.14 3.74
CA TYR A 311 5.22 -8.07 3.94
C TYR A 311 4.75 -9.16 4.90
N GLU A 312 4.35 -8.73 6.08
CA GLU A 312 3.81 -9.58 7.15
C GLU A 312 2.30 -9.36 7.33
N PRO A 313 1.55 -10.45 7.62
CA PRO A 313 0.15 -10.33 7.98
C PRO A 313 0.03 -9.63 9.36
N GLY A 314 -0.92 -8.71 9.48
CA GLY A 314 -1.13 -7.88 10.68
C GLY A 314 -0.18 -6.67 10.79
N VAL A 315 0.65 -6.43 9.78
CA VAL A 315 1.45 -5.21 9.65
C VAL A 315 1.04 -4.49 8.38
N GLN A 316 1.50 -4.95 7.21
CA GLN A 316 1.19 -4.28 5.94
C GLN A 316 -0.14 -4.73 5.33
N TYR A 317 -0.62 -5.94 5.60
CA TYR A 317 -1.91 -6.44 5.09
C TYR A 317 -2.60 -7.32 6.12
N GLN A 318 -3.90 -7.52 5.97
CA GLN A 318 -4.72 -8.37 6.81
C GLN A 318 -5.44 -9.42 5.97
N LEU A 319 -5.53 -10.64 6.50
CA LEU A 319 -6.39 -11.69 5.94
C LEU A 319 -7.72 -11.69 6.67
N ARG A 320 -8.83 -11.66 5.92
CA ARG A 320 -10.19 -11.65 6.47
C ARG A 320 -11.02 -12.78 5.87
N GLY A 321 -11.75 -13.50 6.72
CA GLY A 321 -12.73 -14.48 6.26
C GLY A 321 -13.95 -13.79 5.66
N LYS A 322 -14.38 -14.21 4.47
CA LYS A 322 -15.78 -14.07 4.05
C LYS A 322 -16.62 -14.86 5.05
N GLY A 323 -17.78 -14.33 5.44
CA GLY A 323 -18.65 -14.89 6.49
C GLY A 323 -19.04 -16.38 6.34
N ASP A 324 -18.69 -17.01 5.22
CA ASP A 324 -18.85 -18.44 4.92
C ASP A 324 -17.70 -19.34 5.48
N GLY A 325 -16.73 -18.77 6.21
CA GLY A 325 -15.69 -19.51 6.94
C GLY A 325 -14.62 -20.23 6.09
N THR A 326 -14.76 -20.23 4.76
CA THR A 326 -13.93 -21.02 3.84
C THR A 326 -13.09 -20.18 2.87
N ASN A 327 -13.50 -18.94 2.57
CA ASN A 327 -12.78 -18.06 1.66
C ASN A 327 -12.17 -16.88 2.41
N MET A 328 -10.85 -16.75 2.35
CA MET A 328 -10.12 -15.60 2.90
C MET A 328 -9.86 -14.57 1.79
N GLU A 329 -10.09 -13.29 2.07
CA GLU A 329 -9.69 -12.16 1.25
C GLU A 329 -8.48 -11.46 1.85
N LEU A 330 -7.67 -10.84 0.98
CA LEU A 330 -6.55 -10.00 1.37
C LEU A 330 -6.97 -8.53 1.29
N SER A 331 -6.84 -7.82 2.40
CA SER A 331 -7.05 -6.38 2.50
C SER A 331 -5.72 -5.68 2.82
N THR A 332 -5.47 -4.52 2.22
CA THR A 332 -4.26 -3.75 2.51
C THR A 332 -4.41 -2.99 3.82
N VAL A 333 -3.31 -2.75 4.53
CA VAL A 333 -3.27 -1.92 5.73
C VAL A 333 -2.35 -0.75 5.45
N ASP A 334 -2.82 0.45 5.77
CA ASP A 334 -2.01 1.66 5.75
C ASP A 334 -1.12 1.71 7.01
N ALA A 335 -0.11 0.84 7.05
CA ALA A 335 0.72 0.60 8.22
C ALA A 335 1.52 1.83 8.67
N ASP A 336 1.92 2.67 7.71
CA ASP A 336 2.86 3.78 7.96
C ASP A 336 2.16 5.05 8.45
N ASN A 337 0.84 5.13 8.36
CA ASN A 337 0.11 6.36 8.65
C ASN A 337 -1.11 6.14 9.54
N THR A 338 -2.18 5.53 9.02
CA THR A 338 -3.47 5.47 9.74
C THR A 338 -3.77 4.14 10.43
N GLY A 339 -3.06 3.07 10.08
CA GLY A 339 -3.38 1.70 10.50
C GLY A 339 -4.74 1.20 9.97
N THR A 340 -5.39 1.93 9.06
CA THR A 340 -6.71 1.58 8.53
C THR A 340 -6.61 0.46 7.51
N ILE A 341 -7.62 -0.42 7.53
CA ILE A 341 -7.72 -1.56 6.62
C ILE A 341 -8.53 -1.10 5.40
N SER A 342 -7.96 -1.23 4.21
CA SER A 342 -8.64 -0.96 2.95
C SER A 342 -8.95 -2.24 2.18
N ASP A 343 -10.23 -2.50 1.96
CA ASP A 343 -10.69 -3.69 1.21
C ASP A 343 -10.64 -3.48 -0.31
N TYR A 344 -10.46 -2.25 -0.78
CA TYR A 344 -10.59 -1.87 -2.19
C TYR A 344 -9.26 -1.51 -2.86
N GLN A 345 -8.25 -1.19 -2.05
CA GLN A 345 -6.91 -0.92 -2.55
C GLN A 345 -6.20 -2.23 -2.88
N GLN A 346 -5.33 -2.17 -3.88
CA GLN A 346 -4.47 -3.27 -4.28
C GLN A 346 -3.05 -2.75 -4.42
N TYR A 347 -2.07 -3.59 -4.09
CA TYR A 347 -0.69 -3.30 -4.39
C TYR A 347 -0.43 -3.43 -5.90
N SER A 348 0.39 -2.52 -6.42
CA SER A 348 0.78 -2.48 -7.83
C SER A 348 1.86 -3.51 -8.16
N GLY A 349 2.20 -3.63 -9.45
CA GLY A 349 3.32 -4.46 -9.92
C GLY A 349 3.16 -5.97 -9.71
N GLY A 350 1.94 -6.46 -9.46
CA GLY A 350 1.69 -7.87 -9.19
C GLY A 350 1.91 -8.30 -7.73
N LEU A 351 2.32 -7.39 -6.84
CA LEU A 351 2.57 -7.71 -5.43
C LEU A 351 1.31 -8.25 -4.72
N HIS A 352 0.14 -7.70 -5.03
CA HIS A 352 -1.12 -8.17 -4.43
C HIS A 352 -1.43 -9.63 -4.82
N GLN A 353 -1.25 -9.99 -6.09
CA GLN A 353 -1.42 -11.37 -6.57
C GLN A 353 -0.36 -12.30 -5.96
N ILE A 354 0.89 -11.85 -5.79
CA ILE A 354 1.94 -12.63 -5.14
C ILE A 354 1.59 -12.89 -3.66
N LEU A 355 1.06 -11.90 -2.93
CA LEU A 355 0.60 -12.10 -1.55
C LEU A 355 -0.60 -13.04 -1.48
N GLN A 356 -1.50 -13.01 -2.46
CA GLN A 356 -2.56 -14.03 -2.59
C GLN A 356 -1.97 -15.43 -2.78
N ILE A 357 -0.98 -15.59 -3.66
CA ILE A 357 -0.26 -16.85 -3.88
C ILE A 357 0.47 -17.31 -2.60
N LYS A 358 1.11 -16.39 -1.85
CA LYS A 358 1.80 -16.66 -0.58
C LYS A 358 0.89 -17.37 0.42
N HIS A 359 -0.38 -16.98 0.47
CA HIS A 359 -1.39 -17.52 1.38
C HIS A 359 -2.33 -18.54 0.75
N GLY A 360 -2.08 -18.97 -0.49
CA GLY A 360 -2.92 -19.93 -1.20
C GLY A 360 -4.34 -19.43 -1.51
N LEU A 361 -4.52 -18.11 -1.59
CA LEU A 361 -5.81 -17.48 -1.89
C LEU A 361 -6.12 -17.53 -3.38
N ARG A 362 -7.41 -17.51 -3.70
CA ARG A 362 -7.86 -17.37 -5.09
C ARG A 362 -7.48 -15.99 -5.62
N MET A 363 -6.80 -15.94 -6.75
CA MET A 363 -6.53 -14.70 -7.47
C MET A 363 -7.80 -14.19 -8.14
N GLU A 364 -8.57 -13.37 -7.43
CA GLU A 364 -9.88 -12.88 -7.88
C GLU A 364 -9.77 -11.86 -9.04
N GLN A 365 -8.67 -11.11 -9.13
CA GLN A 365 -8.49 -10.05 -10.12
C GLN A 365 -7.14 -10.15 -10.87
N PRO A 366 -7.14 -9.93 -12.19
CA PRO A 366 -5.92 -9.93 -12.98
C PRO A 366 -5.03 -8.73 -12.60
N GLN A 367 -3.74 -8.83 -12.88
CA GLN A 367 -2.81 -7.71 -12.70
C GLN A 367 -3.36 -6.45 -13.39
N SER A 368 -3.36 -5.33 -12.66
CA SER A 368 -3.76 -4.03 -13.20
C SER A 368 -2.55 -3.23 -13.67
N PHE A 369 -2.71 -2.43 -14.72
CA PHE A 369 -1.73 -1.44 -15.16
C PHE A 369 -2.23 -0.04 -14.79
N SER A 370 -1.35 0.76 -14.18
CA SER A 370 -1.64 2.15 -13.83
C SER A 370 -1.31 3.06 -15.01
N THR A 371 -2.29 3.79 -15.52
CA THR A 371 -2.08 4.73 -16.63
C THR A 371 -1.75 6.13 -16.16
N ASN A 372 -2.35 6.54 -15.03
CA ASN A 372 -2.28 7.90 -14.50
C ASN A 372 -2.21 7.86 -12.98
N PHE A 373 -1.58 8.87 -12.41
CA PHE A 373 -1.46 9.03 -10.97
C PHE A 373 -1.67 10.47 -10.56
N LEU A 374 -2.09 10.68 -9.31
CA LEU A 374 -2.21 11.98 -8.68
C LEU A 374 -1.66 11.90 -7.26
N SER A 375 -0.59 12.64 -6.99
CA SER A 375 0.02 12.72 -5.66
C SER A 375 -0.76 13.65 -4.73
N ASN A 376 -0.67 13.41 -3.42
CA ASN A 376 -1.23 14.31 -2.40
C ASN A 376 -0.74 15.76 -2.58
N VAL A 377 0.56 15.93 -2.86
CA VAL A 377 1.15 17.25 -3.09
C VAL A 377 0.47 17.97 -4.25
N LYS A 378 0.32 17.32 -5.40
CA LYS A 378 -0.30 17.94 -6.58
C LYS A 378 -1.80 18.18 -6.36
N PHE A 379 -2.45 17.25 -5.68
CA PHE A 379 -3.87 17.34 -5.33
C PHE A 379 -4.17 18.55 -4.45
N PHE A 380 -3.48 18.73 -3.32
CA PHE A 380 -3.69 19.86 -2.43
C PHE A 380 -3.28 21.20 -3.07
N LYS A 381 -2.19 21.23 -3.84
CA LYS A 381 -1.81 22.41 -4.64
C LYS A 381 -2.82 22.79 -5.72
N GLY A 382 -3.75 21.88 -6.05
CA GLY A 382 -4.83 22.14 -7.00
C GLY A 382 -5.91 23.07 -6.46
N TYR A 383 -6.00 23.25 -5.14
CA TYR A 383 -6.98 24.13 -4.49
C TYR A 383 -6.52 25.58 -4.42
N ASP A 384 -7.46 26.53 -4.59
CA ASP A 384 -7.18 27.96 -4.45
C ASP A 384 -6.76 28.30 -3.01
N HIS A 385 -7.45 27.70 -2.03
CA HIS A 385 -7.10 27.81 -0.62
C HIS A 385 -7.13 26.48 0.11
N VAL A 386 -6.12 26.26 0.94
CA VAL A 386 -5.98 25.07 1.79
C VAL A 386 -5.90 25.53 3.26
N PHE A 387 -6.88 25.09 4.04
CA PHE A 387 -6.86 25.18 5.49
C PHE A 387 -6.62 23.79 6.06
N GLY A 388 -6.00 23.70 7.23
CA GLY A 388 -5.86 22.42 7.90
C GLY A 388 -5.77 22.57 9.39
N LEU A 389 -6.24 21.56 10.12
CA LEU A 389 -6.19 21.51 11.57
C LEU A 389 -5.54 20.20 12.00
N THR A 390 -4.62 20.27 12.95
CA THR A 390 -3.99 19.10 13.55
C THR A 390 -3.75 19.29 15.04
N GLY A 391 -3.56 18.19 15.77
CA GLY A 391 -3.15 18.22 17.17
C GLY A 391 -1.68 18.61 17.34
N THR A 392 -0.90 18.43 16.27
CA THR A 392 0.55 18.46 16.26
C THR A 392 1.01 19.01 14.91
N LEU A 393 1.59 20.21 14.87
CA LEU A 393 2.19 20.72 13.62
C LEU A 393 3.64 20.27 13.41
N GLY A 394 4.15 19.41 14.30
CA GLY A 394 5.51 18.90 14.25
C GLY A 394 6.55 19.90 14.76
N ASP A 395 7.81 19.60 14.44
CA ASP A 395 8.98 20.42 14.77
C ASP A 395 9.24 21.51 13.71
N GLN A 396 10.28 22.32 13.91
CA GLN A 396 10.62 23.39 12.96
C GLN A 396 10.96 22.88 11.56
N ALA A 397 11.52 21.67 11.44
CA ALA A 397 11.83 21.07 10.15
C ALA A 397 10.54 20.71 9.39
N THR A 398 9.57 20.12 10.08
CA THR A 398 8.24 19.80 9.55
C THR A 398 7.51 21.06 9.07
N LEU A 399 7.52 22.12 9.88
CA LEU A 399 6.93 23.42 9.53
C LEU A 399 7.59 24.03 8.29
N LYS A 400 8.92 23.99 8.21
CA LYS A 400 9.67 24.50 7.06
C LYS A 400 9.33 23.73 5.79
N LEU A 401 9.28 22.40 5.86
CA LEU A 401 8.85 21.54 4.75
C LEU A 401 7.44 21.90 4.29
N MET A 402 6.48 22.04 5.21
CA MET A 402 5.10 22.40 4.87
C MET A 402 5.02 23.77 4.17
N HIS A 403 5.78 24.76 4.65
CA HIS A 403 5.83 26.09 4.05
C HIS A 403 6.47 26.06 2.66
N GLU A 404 7.60 25.38 2.48
CA GLU A 404 8.30 25.28 1.18
C GLU A 404 7.50 24.49 0.15
N VAL A 405 6.88 23.38 0.57
CA VAL A 405 6.11 22.52 -0.33
C VAL A 405 4.78 23.18 -0.67
N TYR A 406 3.98 23.62 0.31
CA TYR A 406 2.59 24.05 0.09
C TYR A 406 2.37 25.57 0.12
N GLY A 407 3.32 26.36 0.63
CA GLY A 407 3.17 27.81 0.77
C GLY A 407 2.10 28.22 1.78
N LEU A 408 2.02 27.50 2.90
CA LEU A 408 1.05 27.70 3.98
C LEU A 408 1.72 28.29 5.22
N ASP A 409 1.02 29.22 5.88
CA ASP A 409 1.40 29.75 7.19
C ASP A 409 0.78 28.91 8.32
N PHE A 410 1.27 29.13 9.54
CA PHE A 410 0.87 28.38 10.72
C PHE A 410 0.23 29.25 11.80
N PHE A 411 -0.67 28.68 12.59
CA PHE A 411 -1.14 29.28 13.83
C PHE A 411 -1.28 28.23 14.94
N PHE A 412 -1.15 28.67 16.19
CA PHE A 412 -1.26 27.82 17.37
C PHE A 412 -2.45 28.31 18.19
N ALA A 413 -3.50 27.49 18.26
CA ALA A 413 -4.66 27.81 19.08
C ALA A 413 -4.35 27.51 20.55
N PRO A 414 -4.64 28.44 21.49
CA PRO A 414 -4.52 28.14 22.90
C PRO A 414 -5.52 27.05 23.29
N GLY A 415 -5.13 26.15 24.20
CA GLY A 415 -6.05 25.17 24.76
C GLY A 415 -7.10 25.84 25.64
N PHE A 416 -8.33 25.34 25.64
CA PHE A 416 -9.40 25.86 26.51
C PHE A 416 -9.09 25.58 27.98
N LYS A 417 -8.45 24.44 28.27
CA LYS A 417 -7.97 24.07 29.60
C LYS A 417 -6.46 23.86 29.61
N GLN A 418 -5.84 24.16 30.76
CA GLN A 418 -4.46 23.79 30.98
C GLN A 418 -4.30 22.27 30.99
N LYS A 419 -3.30 21.77 30.27
CA LYS A 419 -2.99 20.35 30.19
C LYS A 419 -2.48 19.86 31.55
N GLN A 420 -3.20 18.91 32.15
CA GLN A 420 -2.83 18.25 33.40
C GLN A 420 -2.38 16.81 33.13
N PHE A 421 -1.32 16.63 32.35
CA PHE A 421 -0.71 15.31 32.14
C PHE A 421 0.77 15.36 32.47
N TYR A 422 1.28 14.27 33.04
CA TYR A 422 2.69 14.11 33.39
C TYR A 422 3.33 13.09 32.45
N THR A 423 4.28 13.53 31.65
CA THR A 423 5.08 12.64 30.80
C THR A 423 6.16 11.98 31.64
N LEU A 424 6.07 10.66 31.81
CA LEU A 424 7.13 9.88 32.42
C LEU A 424 8.26 9.66 31.41
N ARG A 425 9.50 9.57 31.89
CA ARG A 425 10.66 9.26 31.04
C ARG A 425 10.51 7.87 30.43
N GLY A 426 10.77 7.77 29.12
CA GLY A 426 10.77 6.49 28.41
C GLY A 426 11.77 5.50 29.02
N VAL A 427 11.34 4.25 29.19
CA VAL A 427 12.18 3.16 29.70
C VAL A 427 12.77 2.43 28.49
N ALA A 428 14.08 2.56 28.29
CA ALA A 428 14.80 1.80 27.28
C ALA A 428 15.17 0.42 27.83
N LEU A 429 14.78 -0.64 27.11
CA LEU A 429 15.14 -2.01 27.46
C LEU A 429 16.33 -2.47 26.60
N HIS A 430 17.28 -3.15 27.24
CA HIS A 430 18.53 -3.63 26.64
C HIS A 430 18.64 -5.15 26.85
N GLY A 431 19.29 -5.85 25.90
CA GLY A 431 19.52 -7.30 25.97
C GLY A 431 18.80 -8.09 24.87
N LYS A 432 19.18 -9.36 24.70
CA LYS A 432 18.63 -10.28 23.69
C LYS A 432 17.13 -10.55 23.87
N ASP A 433 16.67 -10.56 25.13
CA ASP A 433 15.26 -10.75 25.48
C ASP A 433 14.44 -9.45 25.52
N ALA A 434 14.99 -8.31 25.06
CA ALA A 434 14.36 -7.00 25.22
C ALA A 434 12.91 -6.95 24.69
N GLY A 435 12.58 -7.67 23.62
CA GLY A 435 11.21 -7.75 23.09
C GLY A 435 10.25 -8.47 24.04
N LYS A 436 10.68 -9.57 24.65
CA LYS A 436 9.90 -10.31 25.65
C LYS A 436 9.76 -9.51 26.95
N THR A 437 10.86 -8.95 27.42
CA THR A 437 10.90 -8.07 28.60
C THR A 437 10.03 -6.82 28.40
N TRP A 438 9.96 -6.30 27.17
CA TRP A 438 9.08 -5.18 26.82
C TRP A 438 7.62 -5.54 26.99
N LEU A 439 7.19 -6.66 26.40
CA LEU A 439 5.82 -7.15 26.49
C LEU A 439 5.41 -7.38 27.96
N GLU A 440 6.24 -8.08 28.72
CA GLU A 440 6.01 -8.34 30.15
C GLU A 440 5.93 -7.04 30.96
N THR A 441 6.78 -6.06 30.65
CA THR A 441 6.78 -4.75 31.32
C THR A 441 5.51 -3.97 31.03
N VAL A 442 5.04 -3.96 29.78
CA VAL A 442 3.78 -3.29 29.38
C VAL A 442 2.59 -3.91 30.10
N VAL A 443 2.49 -5.24 30.10
CA VAL A 443 1.40 -5.97 30.78
C VAL A 443 1.42 -5.71 32.28
N ARG A 444 2.60 -5.83 32.92
CA ARG A 444 2.76 -5.59 34.35
C ARG A 444 2.37 -4.17 34.76
N ARG A 445 2.82 -3.15 34.02
CA ARG A 445 2.50 -1.75 34.30
C ARG A 445 1.04 -1.43 34.03
N GLY A 446 0.50 -1.87 32.90
CA GLY A 446 -0.90 -1.65 32.57
C GLY A 446 -1.84 -2.27 33.61
N ARG A 447 -1.50 -3.45 34.13
CA ARG A 447 -2.24 -4.09 35.22
C ARG A 447 -2.12 -3.35 36.54
N ALA A 448 -0.94 -2.88 36.89
CA ALA A 448 -0.76 -2.10 38.12
C ALA A 448 -1.65 -0.84 38.11
N GLU A 449 -1.71 -0.12 36.99
CA GLU A 449 -2.58 1.04 36.83
C GLU A 449 -4.07 0.66 36.80
N ALA A 450 -4.43 -0.43 36.11
CA ALA A 450 -5.81 -0.94 36.08
C ALA A 450 -6.28 -1.40 37.46
N PHE A 451 -5.42 -2.03 38.26
CA PHE A 451 -5.69 -2.42 39.64
C PHE A 451 -5.95 -1.21 40.55
N LEU A 452 -5.32 -0.07 40.25
CA LEU A 452 -5.59 1.22 40.90
C LEU A 452 -6.88 1.90 40.38
N GLY A 453 -7.67 1.24 39.54
CA GLY A 453 -8.91 1.76 38.98
C GLY A 453 -8.73 2.77 37.86
N ARG A 454 -7.52 2.87 37.27
CA ARG A 454 -7.23 3.80 36.17
C ARG A 454 -7.45 3.14 34.82
N ALA A 455 -8.04 3.88 33.88
CA ALA A 455 -8.14 3.45 32.49
C ALA A 455 -6.74 3.47 31.83
N VAL A 456 -6.42 2.42 31.09
CA VAL A 456 -5.13 2.26 30.40
C VAL A 456 -5.38 2.13 28.91
N LEU A 457 -4.72 3.00 28.13
CA LEU A 457 -4.66 2.90 26.67
C LEU A 457 -3.24 2.49 26.27
N VAL A 458 -3.11 1.40 25.55
CA VAL A 458 -1.84 0.94 24.97
C VAL A 458 -1.88 1.16 23.47
N VAL A 459 -0.96 1.96 22.95
CA VAL A 459 -0.82 2.25 21.52
C VAL A 459 0.35 1.46 20.97
N CYS A 460 0.14 0.78 19.85
CA CYS A 460 1.13 -0.07 19.19
C CYS A 460 1.26 0.34 17.72
N GLU A 461 2.43 0.11 17.13
CA GLU A 461 2.68 0.42 15.71
C GLU A 461 1.97 -0.53 14.73
N SER A 462 1.56 -1.73 15.17
CA SER A 462 0.98 -2.74 14.29
C SER A 462 -0.08 -3.57 14.98
N ILE A 463 -1.01 -4.09 14.16
CA ILE A 463 -2.09 -4.99 14.61
C ILE A 463 -1.47 -6.25 15.24
N LYS A 464 -0.43 -6.81 14.63
CA LYS A 464 0.32 -7.97 15.15
C LYS A 464 0.86 -7.74 16.57
N LYS A 465 1.45 -6.58 16.85
CA LYS A 465 1.92 -6.24 18.21
C LYS A 465 0.77 -6.01 19.18
N ALA A 466 -0.31 -5.37 18.73
CA ALA A 466 -1.51 -5.17 19.54
C ALA A 466 -2.14 -6.51 19.94
N ASP A 467 -2.26 -7.47 19.02
CA ASP A 467 -2.77 -8.82 19.27
C ASP A 467 -1.86 -9.59 20.25
N ALA A 468 -0.53 -9.48 20.09
CA ALA A 468 0.42 -10.11 21.01
C ALA A 468 0.28 -9.56 22.44
N ILE A 469 0.09 -8.23 22.58
CA ILE A 469 -0.14 -7.60 23.88
C ILE A 469 -1.49 -8.05 24.45
N HIS A 470 -2.55 -8.05 23.64
CA HIS A 470 -3.87 -8.49 24.05
C HIS A 470 -3.84 -9.93 24.61
N GLN A 471 -3.24 -10.87 23.88
CA GLN A 471 -3.06 -12.26 24.33
C GLN A 471 -2.23 -12.35 25.62
N ALA A 472 -1.24 -11.47 25.79
CA ALA A 472 -0.44 -11.42 27.01
C ALA A 472 -1.22 -10.89 28.21
N PHE A 473 -2.12 -9.93 28.00
CA PHE A 473 -3.06 -9.47 29.01
C PHE A 473 -4.07 -10.56 29.40
N GLU A 474 -4.57 -11.34 28.44
CA GLU A 474 -5.49 -12.46 28.70
C GLU A 474 -4.81 -13.61 29.45
N LYS A 475 -3.62 -14.03 29.03
CA LYS A 475 -2.88 -15.15 29.67
C LYS A 475 -2.51 -14.86 31.12
N ALA A 476 -2.30 -13.60 31.45
CA ALA A 476 -1.94 -13.22 32.80
C ALA A 476 -3.19 -13.08 33.70
N ALA A 477 -4.41 -13.06 33.14
CA ALA A 477 -5.66 -12.81 33.87
C ALA A 477 -6.13 -14.09 34.55
#